data_AF-A0A8J6ZPJ4-F1
#
_entry.id   AF-A0A8J6ZPJ4-F1
#
_cell.length_a   1.000
_cell.length_b   1.000
_cell.length_c   1.000
_cell.angle_alpha   90.00
_cell.angle_beta   90.00
_cell.angle_gamma   90.00
#
_symmetry.space_group_name_H-M   'P 1'
#
loop_
_entity.id
_entity.type
_entity.pdbx_description
1 polymer ?
#
loop_
_entity_poly.entity_id
_entity_poly.type
_entity_poly.pdbx_seq_one_letter_code
_entity_poly.pdbx_strand_id
1 'polypeptide(L)'
;MFAEIFWSAILSAVATVAGSAWIDKLYDACKELTFPDEIASRSKFRRPILFCALTVLNCVVLTATDVPEKLFLLTATFLLMLMTVTDFEQYMLFDAMTAPLALLGAAFVWQTGLSVQEHLTAAIIGGGIFFGLAFLSKGALGGGDVKLIAALGLWLGYQKLLHVVLLGAVSGGLAAVLMILLKQKDRSSYFAYGPYFALAAIYVLLCD
;
A
#
# COMPACT_ATOMS: atom_id res chain seq x y z
N MET A 1 12.62 9.69 22.90
CA MET A 1 13.42 9.19 21.76
C MET A 1 13.89 7.75 21.94
N PHE A 2 14.68 7.40 22.96
CA PHE A 2 15.16 6.01 23.14
C PHE A 2 14.03 4.98 23.36
N ALA A 3 13.00 5.33 24.15
CA ALA A 3 11.82 4.48 24.35
C ALA A 3 11.02 4.26 23.06
N GLU A 4 10.85 5.30 22.22
CA GLU A 4 10.12 5.19 20.95
C GLU A 4 10.84 4.29 19.94
N ILE A 5 12.18 4.36 19.89
CA ILE A 5 12.99 3.48 19.04
C ILE A 5 12.90 2.03 19.51
N PHE A 6 12.87 1.81 20.82
CA PHE A 6 12.71 0.47 21.39
C PHE A 6 11.33 -0.12 21.06
N TRP A 7 10.26 0.65 21.28
CA TRP A 7 8.89 0.22 20.97
C TRP A 7 8.65 0.05 19.48
N SER A 8 9.22 0.91 18.63
CA SER A 8 9.13 0.77 17.18
C SER A 8 9.79 -0.52 16.71
N ALA A 9 10.96 -0.89 17.25
CA ALA A 9 11.64 -2.14 16.91
C ALA A 9 10.82 -3.36 17.33
N ILE A 10 10.24 -3.36 18.53
CA ILE A 10 9.38 -4.46 19.01
C ILE A 10 8.14 -4.60 18.13
N LEU A 11 7.41 -3.51 17.90
CA LEU A 11 6.21 -3.50 17.06
C LEU A 11 6.54 -3.99 15.64
N SER A 12 7.67 -3.56 15.09
CA SER A 12 8.11 -3.96 13.74
C SER A 12 8.50 -5.43 13.67
N ALA A 13 9.12 -5.99 14.72
CA ALA A 13 9.43 -7.42 14.78
C ALA A 13 8.14 -8.26 14.76
N VAL A 14 7.17 -7.91 15.63
CA VAL A 14 5.88 -8.59 15.69
C VAL A 14 5.12 -8.45 14.37
N ALA A 15 5.02 -7.23 13.85
CA ALA A 15 4.34 -6.93 12.59
C ALA A 15 4.98 -7.67 11.40
N THR A 16 6.32 -7.76 11.36
CA THR A 16 7.02 -8.49 10.29
C THR A 16 6.71 -9.98 10.32
N VAL A 17 6.74 -10.59 11.51
CA VAL A 17 6.44 -12.02 11.67
C VAL A 17 4.97 -12.30 11.32
N ALA A 18 4.05 -11.54 11.92
CA ALA A 18 2.61 -11.70 11.68
C ALA A 18 2.23 -11.41 10.23
N GLY A 19 2.73 -10.31 9.65
CA GLY A 19 2.49 -9.91 8.27
C GLY A 19 3.07 -10.90 7.28
N SER A 20 4.28 -11.41 7.50
CA SER A 20 4.87 -12.44 6.64
C SER A 20 4.06 -13.75 6.67
N ALA A 21 3.63 -14.18 7.86
CA ALA A 21 2.79 -15.37 8.01
C ALA A 21 1.41 -15.19 7.36
N TRP A 22 0.85 -13.98 7.44
CA TRP A 22 -0.41 -13.68 6.78
C TRP A 22 -0.28 -13.67 5.25
N ILE A 23 0.81 -13.11 4.71
CA ILE A 23 1.14 -13.17 3.28
C ILE A 23 1.26 -14.63 2.81
N ASP A 24 2.03 -15.46 3.54
CA ASP A 24 2.19 -16.88 3.19
C ASP A 24 0.83 -17.60 3.12
N LYS A 25 -0.05 -17.37 4.11
CA LYS A 25 -1.40 -17.93 4.10
C LYS A 25 -2.25 -17.45 2.91
N LEU A 26 -2.10 -16.20 2.50
CA LEU A 26 -2.81 -15.66 1.33
C LEU A 26 -2.28 -16.25 0.03
N TYR A 27 -0.97 -16.48 -0.06
CA TYR A 27 -0.35 -17.15 -1.21
C TYR A 27 -0.82 -18.60 -1.31
N ASP A 28 -0.83 -19.35 -0.21
CA ASP A 28 -1.29 -20.74 -0.19
C ASP A 28 -2.78 -20.88 -0.58
N ALA A 29 -3.60 -19.89 -0.22
CA ALA A 29 -5.02 -19.86 -0.57
C ALA A 29 -5.28 -19.40 -2.01
N CYS A 30 -4.31 -18.74 -2.65
CA CYS A 30 -4.47 -18.18 -3.99
C CYS A 30 -4.09 -19.20 -5.06
N LYS A 31 -5.02 -19.49 -5.97
CA LYS A 31 -4.80 -20.46 -7.05
C LYS A 31 -4.04 -19.89 -8.25
N GLU A 32 -4.06 -18.57 -8.44
CA GLU A 32 -3.62 -17.92 -9.68
C GLU A 32 -2.46 -16.94 -9.41
N LEU A 33 -1.45 -17.35 -8.65
CA LEU A 33 -0.27 -16.52 -8.42
C LEU A 33 0.56 -16.34 -9.71
N THR A 34 1.15 -15.16 -9.88
CA THR A 34 1.98 -14.84 -11.05
C THR A 34 3.33 -15.59 -11.00
N PHE A 35 3.93 -15.72 -9.81
CA PHE A 35 5.24 -16.33 -9.61
C PHE A 35 5.20 -17.35 -8.45
N PRO A 36 4.46 -18.47 -8.57
CA PRO A 36 4.28 -19.44 -7.50
C PRO A 36 5.59 -20.14 -7.09
N ASP A 37 6.47 -20.41 -8.05
CA ASP A 37 7.74 -21.11 -7.79
C ASP A 37 8.77 -20.24 -7.05
N GLU A 38 8.57 -18.92 -7.05
CA GLU A 38 9.52 -17.96 -6.46
C GLU A 38 9.22 -17.60 -5.00
N ILE A 39 8.11 -18.07 -4.43
CA ILE A 39 7.65 -17.71 -3.08
C ILE A 39 8.76 -17.92 -2.04
N ALA A 40 9.42 -19.08 -2.06
CA ALA A 40 10.47 -19.43 -1.10
C ALA A 40 11.71 -18.53 -1.24
N SER A 41 12.03 -18.08 -2.45
CA SER A 41 13.16 -17.17 -2.71
C SER A 41 12.83 -15.76 -2.23
N ARG A 42 11.66 -15.25 -2.62
CA ARG A 42 11.20 -13.88 -2.30
C ARG A 42 10.95 -13.69 -0.80
N SER A 43 10.40 -14.71 -0.12
CA SER A 43 10.18 -14.70 1.34
C SER A 43 11.44 -14.47 2.18
N LYS A 44 12.62 -14.90 1.69
CA LYS A 44 13.91 -14.65 2.39
C LYS A 44 14.25 -13.16 2.45
N PHE A 45 13.98 -12.42 1.38
CA PHE A 45 14.25 -10.99 1.31
C PHE A 45 13.11 -10.16 1.91
N ARG A 46 11.88 -10.67 1.86
CA ARG A 46 10.69 -10.01 2.43
C ARG A 46 10.86 -9.64 3.90
N ARG A 47 11.27 -10.59 4.73
CA ARG A 47 11.35 -10.40 6.19
C ARG A 47 12.31 -9.26 6.60
N PRO A 48 13.58 -9.23 6.17
CA PRO A 48 14.46 -8.13 6.54
C PRO A 48 14.00 -6.78 5.95
N ILE A 49 13.46 -6.76 4.72
CA ILE A 49 12.96 -5.53 4.10
C ILE A 49 11.77 -4.97 4.89
N LEU A 50 10.78 -5.81 5.20
CA LEU A 50 9.61 -5.41 6.00
C LEU A 50 10.04 -4.92 7.39
N PHE A 51 10.95 -5.63 8.06
CA PHE A 51 11.41 -5.22 9.38
C PHE A 51 12.07 -3.84 9.36
N CYS A 52 12.99 -3.60 8.43
CA CYS A 52 13.65 -2.30 8.31
C CYS A 52 12.67 -1.19 7.95
N ALA A 53 11.81 -1.42 6.95
CA ALA A 53 10.83 -0.43 6.51
C ALA A 53 9.83 -0.08 7.61
N LEU A 54 9.23 -1.09 8.26
CA LEU A 54 8.29 -0.87 9.36
C LEU A 54 8.95 -0.20 10.55
N THR A 55 10.22 -0.51 10.86
CA THR A 55 10.93 0.16 11.96
C THR A 55 11.07 1.65 11.70
N VAL A 56 11.45 2.04 10.48
CA VAL A 56 11.55 3.44 10.08
C VAL A 56 10.19 4.13 10.16
N LEU A 57 9.15 3.53 9.58
CA LEU A 57 7.80 4.11 9.57
C LEU A 57 7.22 4.23 10.98
N ASN A 58 7.35 3.20 11.80
CA ASN A 58 6.88 3.20 13.18
C ASN A 58 7.62 4.24 14.03
N CYS A 59 8.91 4.44 13.82
CA CYS A 59 9.65 5.54 14.46
C CYS A 59 9.01 6.90 14.14
N VAL A 60 8.72 7.17 12.86
CA VAL A 60 8.12 8.44 12.42
C VAL A 60 6.74 8.63 13.07
N VAL A 61 5.86 7.63 12.95
CA VAL A 61 4.48 7.70 13.48
C VAL A 61 4.48 7.93 14.99
N LEU A 62 5.30 7.19 15.74
CA LEU A 62 5.34 7.27 17.20
C LEU A 62 5.84 8.63 17.70
N THR A 63 6.66 9.33 16.92
CA THR A 63 7.17 10.67 17.28
C THR A 63 6.26 11.84 16.91
N ALA A 64 5.35 11.68 15.95
CA ALA A 64 4.75 12.82 15.25
C ALA A 64 3.27 13.09 15.56
N THR A 65 2.51 12.15 16.12
CA THR A 65 1.03 12.23 16.12
C THR A 65 0.40 12.04 17.50
N ASP A 66 -0.91 12.28 17.62
CA ASP A 66 -1.67 12.04 18.85
C ASP A 66 -2.05 10.56 19.02
N VAL A 67 -2.32 10.14 20.27
CA VAL A 67 -2.52 8.72 20.62
C VAL A 67 -3.60 8.00 19.78
N PRO A 68 -4.79 8.58 19.52
CA PRO A 68 -5.80 7.91 18.70
C PRO A 68 -5.36 7.77 17.24
N GLU A 69 -4.76 8.80 16.66
CA GLU A 69 -4.32 8.83 15.27
C GLU A 69 -3.12 7.91 15.02
N LYS A 70 -2.22 7.78 16.00
CA LYS A 70 -1.09 6.83 15.96
C LYS A 70 -1.54 5.42 15.57
N LEU A 71 -2.60 4.91 16.20
CA LEU A 71 -3.04 3.54 15.96
C LEU A 71 -3.54 3.35 14.51
N PHE A 72 -4.27 4.33 13.98
CA PHE A 72 -4.71 4.32 12.59
C PHE A 72 -3.54 4.39 11.62
N LEU A 73 -2.55 5.25 11.87
CA LEU A 73 -1.39 5.38 11.00
C LEU A 73 -0.45 4.18 11.07
N LEU A 74 -0.24 3.58 12.24
CA LEU A 74 0.55 2.35 12.40
C LEU A 74 -0.11 1.20 11.61
N THR A 75 -1.43 1.08 11.66
CA THR A 75 -2.16 0.02 10.94
C THR A 75 -2.23 0.30 9.44
N ALA A 76 -2.44 1.54 9.02
CA ALA A 76 -2.42 1.93 7.60
C ALA A 76 -1.06 1.69 6.97
N THR A 77 0.03 2.19 7.59
CA THR A 77 1.40 2.01 7.08
C THR A 77 1.79 0.54 7.05
N PHE A 78 1.38 -0.26 8.05
CA PHE A 78 1.55 -1.71 8.03
C PHE A 78 0.86 -2.36 6.82
N LEU A 79 -0.43 -2.10 6.60
CA LEU A 79 -1.19 -2.68 5.48
C LEU A 79 -0.63 -2.24 4.12
N LEU A 80 -0.29 -0.96 3.97
CA LEU A 80 0.31 -0.42 2.74
C LEU A 80 1.68 -1.04 2.45
N MET A 81 2.49 -1.31 3.48
CA MET A 81 3.75 -2.03 3.31
C MET A 81 3.55 -3.49 2.92
N LEU A 82 2.58 -4.19 3.51
CA LEU A 82 2.25 -5.56 3.08
C LEU A 82 1.80 -5.59 1.61
N MET A 83 0.92 -4.66 1.21
CA MET A 83 0.47 -4.52 -0.18
C MET A 83 1.62 -4.22 -1.14
N THR A 84 2.53 -3.33 -0.76
CA THR A 84 3.74 -3.02 -1.53
C THR A 84 4.56 -4.29 -1.79
N VAL A 85 4.72 -5.12 -0.75
CA VAL A 85 5.44 -6.39 -0.86
C VAL A 85 4.68 -7.40 -1.71
N THR A 86 3.39 -7.63 -1.47
CA THR A 86 2.63 -8.63 -2.24
C THR A 86 2.53 -8.26 -3.71
N ASP A 87 2.44 -6.97 -4.01
CA ASP A 87 2.42 -6.52 -5.39
C ASP A 87 3.81 -6.66 -6.03
N PHE A 88 4.92 -6.30 -5.37
CA PHE A 88 6.24 -6.61 -5.93
C PHE A 88 6.51 -8.11 -6.10
N GLU A 89 6.03 -8.93 -5.17
CA GLU A 89 6.28 -10.37 -5.17
C GLU A 89 5.38 -11.13 -6.13
N GLN A 90 4.14 -10.72 -6.36
CA GLN A 90 3.16 -11.53 -7.10
C GLN A 90 2.29 -10.72 -8.08
N TYR A 91 2.48 -9.41 -8.19
CA TYR A 91 1.60 -8.50 -8.94
C TYR A 91 0.14 -8.62 -8.47
N MET A 92 -0.03 -8.81 -7.16
CA MET A 92 -1.34 -8.99 -6.52
C MET A 92 -1.53 -8.11 -5.30
N LEU A 93 -2.65 -7.40 -5.30
CA LEU A 93 -3.22 -6.72 -4.16
C LEU A 93 -4.44 -7.51 -3.66
N PHE A 94 -4.31 -8.11 -2.49
CA PHE A 94 -5.36 -8.96 -1.91
C PHE A 94 -6.47 -8.13 -1.27
N ASP A 95 -7.72 -8.45 -1.61
CA ASP A 95 -8.91 -7.85 -0.99
C ASP A 95 -8.90 -8.00 0.54
N ALA A 96 -8.31 -9.08 1.05
CA ALA A 96 -8.12 -9.31 2.49
C ALA A 96 -7.29 -8.22 3.18
N MET A 97 -6.46 -7.49 2.43
CA MET A 97 -5.71 -6.32 2.91
C MET A 97 -6.40 -5.01 2.54
N THR A 98 -6.98 -4.90 1.34
CA THR A 98 -7.60 -3.66 0.86
C THR A 98 -8.90 -3.34 1.59
N ALA A 99 -9.69 -4.35 1.93
CA ALA A 99 -10.92 -4.19 2.70
C ALA A 99 -10.68 -3.63 4.12
N PRO A 100 -9.78 -4.20 4.95
CA PRO A 100 -9.50 -3.60 6.26
C PRO A 100 -8.87 -2.22 6.14
N LEU A 101 -8.06 -1.95 5.11
CA LEU A 101 -7.56 -0.59 4.85
C LEU A 101 -8.72 0.39 4.62
N ALA A 102 -9.69 0.05 3.77
CA ALA A 102 -10.86 0.89 3.52
C ALA A 102 -11.71 1.11 4.78
N LEU A 103 -11.97 0.05 5.54
CA LEU A 103 -12.74 0.11 6.79
C LEU A 103 -12.06 0.99 7.84
N LEU A 104 -10.75 0.86 8.00
CA LEU A 104 -9.98 1.70 8.91
C LEU A 104 -9.95 3.16 8.47
N GLY A 105 -9.95 3.44 7.16
CA GLY A 105 -10.06 4.81 6.64
C GLY A 105 -11.40 5.45 6.98
N ALA A 106 -12.50 4.72 6.80
CA ALA A 106 -13.82 5.20 7.21
C ALA A 106 -13.90 5.43 8.74
N ALA A 107 -13.33 4.52 9.53
CA ALA A 107 -13.26 4.67 10.99
C ALA A 107 -12.37 5.86 11.41
N PHE A 108 -11.28 6.11 10.69
CA PHE A 108 -10.40 7.26 10.91
C PHE A 108 -11.13 8.58 10.68
N VAL A 109 -11.88 8.69 9.58
CA VAL A 109 -12.70 9.88 9.28
C VAL A 109 -13.75 10.11 10.35
N TRP A 110 -14.42 9.04 10.79
CA TRP A 110 -15.40 9.12 11.87
C TRP A 110 -14.77 9.60 13.18
N GLN A 111 -13.59 9.06 13.54
CA GLN A 111 -12.90 9.38 14.78
C GLN A 111 -12.35 10.81 14.81
N THR A 112 -11.83 11.30 13.68
CA THR A 112 -11.21 12.64 13.56
C THR A 112 -12.23 13.75 13.30
N GLY A 113 -13.48 13.40 12.99
CA GLY A 113 -14.52 14.37 12.65
C GLY A 113 -14.34 15.01 11.27
N LEU A 114 -13.54 14.39 10.40
CA LEU A 114 -13.36 14.82 9.02
C LEU A 114 -14.67 14.66 8.22
N SER A 115 -14.75 15.37 7.09
CA SER A 115 -15.94 15.36 6.24
C SER A 115 -16.14 13.97 5.59
N VAL A 116 -17.09 13.20 6.11
CA VAL A 116 -17.47 11.89 5.54
C VAL A 116 -17.85 12.02 4.07
N GLN A 117 -18.57 13.09 3.70
CA GLN A 117 -18.98 13.33 2.32
C GLN A 117 -17.75 13.52 1.42
N GLU A 118 -16.75 14.28 1.87
CA GLU A 118 -15.54 14.54 1.10
C GLU A 118 -14.75 13.26 0.82
N HIS A 119 -14.49 12.47 1.87
CA HIS A 119 -13.70 11.25 1.78
C HIS A 119 -14.42 10.15 1.00
N LEU A 120 -15.75 10.03 1.18
CA LEU A 120 -16.56 9.10 0.39
C LEU A 120 -16.59 9.51 -1.09
N THR A 121 -16.72 10.81 -1.37
CA THR A 121 -16.67 11.32 -2.75
C THR A 121 -15.31 11.08 -3.38
N ALA A 122 -14.22 11.28 -2.64
CA ALA A 122 -12.87 10.98 -3.09
C ALA A 122 -12.68 9.49 -3.42
N ALA A 123 -13.18 8.60 -2.55
CA ALA A 123 -13.14 7.16 -2.78
C ALA A 123 -13.90 6.73 -4.04
N ILE A 124 -15.14 7.24 -4.22
CA ILE A 124 -15.99 6.92 -5.36
C ILE A 124 -15.40 7.47 -6.66
N ILE A 125 -14.99 8.74 -6.68
CA ILE A 125 -14.45 9.39 -7.88
C ILE A 125 -13.08 8.79 -8.23
N GLY A 126 -12.17 8.67 -7.25
CA GLY A 126 -10.84 8.11 -7.48
C GLY A 126 -10.90 6.68 -7.98
N GLY A 127 -11.68 5.82 -7.29
CA GLY A 127 -11.93 4.46 -7.73
C GLY A 127 -12.61 4.39 -9.09
N GLY A 128 -13.61 5.24 -9.35
CA GLY A 128 -14.32 5.30 -10.63
C GLY A 128 -13.41 5.69 -11.80
N ILE A 129 -12.50 6.65 -11.61
CA ILE A 129 -11.50 7.03 -12.63
C ILE A 129 -10.58 5.85 -12.92
N PHE A 130 -10.02 5.21 -11.90
CA PHE A 130 -9.13 4.05 -12.07
C PHE A 130 -9.85 2.86 -12.70
N PHE A 131 -11.13 2.64 -12.35
CA PHE A 131 -11.95 1.62 -13.00
C PHE A 131 -12.14 1.92 -14.49
N GLY A 132 -12.44 3.18 -14.85
CA GLY A 132 -12.51 3.62 -16.24
C GLY A 132 -11.19 3.42 -17.00
N LEU A 133 -10.06 3.74 -16.37
CA LEU A 133 -8.73 3.50 -16.94
C LEU A 133 -8.43 2.01 -17.14
N ALA A 134 -8.80 1.16 -16.18
CA ALA A 134 -8.66 -0.30 -16.31
C ALA A 134 -9.48 -0.85 -17.47
N PHE A 135 -10.71 -0.35 -17.66
CA PHE A 135 -11.55 -0.71 -18.78
C PHE A 135 -10.99 -0.23 -20.12
N LEU A 136 -10.59 1.04 -20.23
CA LEU A 136 -10.05 1.64 -21.46
C LEU A 136 -8.70 1.05 -21.88
N SER A 137 -7.88 0.67 -20.90
CA SER A 137 -6.57 0.06 -21.14
C SER A 137 -6.65 -1.44 -21.45
N LYS A 138 -7.86 -2.01 -21.60
CA LYS A 138 -8.10 -3.44 -21.85
C LYS A 138 -7.45 -4.33 -20.78
N GLY A 139 -7.48 -3.88 -19.52
CA GLY A 139 -6.94 -4.64 -18.38
C GLY A 139 -5.43 -4.49 -18.18
N ALA A 140 -4.80 -3.46 -18.76
CA ALA A 140 -3.39 -3.15 -18.44
C ALA A 140 -3.24 -2.64 -16.99
N LEU A 141 -4.27 -1.97 -16.46
CA LEU A 141 -4.34 -1.57 -15.06
C LEU A 141 -5.07 -2.65 -14.25
N GLY A 142 -4.47 -3.07 -13.14
CA GLY A 142 -4.99 -4.15 -12.31
C GLY A 142 -6.23 -3.73 -11.51
N GLY A 143 -7.20 -4.64 -11.35
CA GLY A 143 -8.37 -4.40 -10.50
C GLY A 143 -8.00 -4.13 -9.03
N GLY A 144 -6.82 -4.60 -8.59
CA GLY A 144 -6.25 -4.28 -7.29
C GLY A 144 -5.96 -2.78 -7.11
N ASP A 145 -5.40 -2.12 -8.12
CA ASP A 145 -5.07 -0.69 -8.07
C ASP A 145 -6.34 0.16 -7.92
N VAL A 146 -7.42 -0.23 -8.60
CA VAL A 146 -8.74 0.42 -8.48
C VAL A 146 -9.23 0.39 -7.03
N LYS A 147 -9.16 -0.78 -6.39
CA LYS A 147 -9.59 -0.96 -5.00
C LYS A 147 -8.69 -0.21 -4.03
N LEU A 148 -7.37 -0.19 -4.29
CA LEU A 148 -6.41 0.54 -3.49
C LEU A 148 -6.68 2.05 -3.52
N ILE A 149 -6.87 2.64 -4.70
CA ILE A 149 -7.18 4.07 -4.84
C ILE A 149 -8.52 4.41 -4.18
N ALA A 150 -9.53 3.56 -4.30
CA ALA A 150 -10.80 3.75 -3.61
C ALA A 150 -10.61 3.73 -2.08
N ALA A 151 -9.87 2.77 -1.54
CA ALA A 151 -9.56 2.70 -0.11
C ALA A 151 -8.79 3.94 0.36
N LEU A 152 -7.79 4.38 -0.40
CA LEU A 152 -7.01 5.58 -0.10
C LEU A 152 -7.85 6.86 -0.13
N GLY A 153 -8.87 6.94 -0.98
CA GLY A 153 -9.80 8.07 -0.98
C GLY A 153 -10.54 8.23 0.35
N LEU A 154 -10.86 7.12 1.03
CA LEU A 154 -11.46 7.17 2.37
C LEU A 154 -10.50 7.73 3.42
N TRP A 155 -9.19 7.55 3.26
CA TRP A 155 -8.19 8.10 4.18
C TRP A 155 -7.88 9.57 3.92
N LEU A 156 -7.78 9.94 2.64
CA LEU A 156 -7.07 11.15 2.24
C LEU A 156 -7.97 12.31 1.81
N GLY A 157 -9.23 12.05 1.42
CA GLY A 157 -10.02 13.07 0.74
C GLY A 157 -9.47 13.38 -0.66
N TYR A 158 -10.10 14.29 -1.40
CA TYR A 158 -9.83 14.43 -2.84
C TYR A 158 -8.49 15.11 -3.14
N GLN A 159 -8.07 16.09 -2.31
CA GLN A 159 -6.83 16.83 -2.54
C GLN A 159 -5.62 15.92 -2.33
N LYS A 160 -5.51 15.28 -1.17
CA LYS A 160 -4.38 14.39 -0.86
C LYS A 160 -4.40 13.13 -1.74
N LEU A 161 -5.57 12.60 -2.10
CA LEU A 161 -5.65 11.49 -3.05
C LEU A 161 -5.07 11.87 -4.42
N LEU A 162 -5.33 13.08 -4.91
CA LEU A 162 -4.74 13.54 -6.17
C LEU A 162 -3.22 13.59 -6.10
N HIS A 163 -2.64 14.05 -4.98
CA HIS A 163 -1.19 14.02 -4.77
C HIS A 163 -0.63 12.60 -4.83
N VAL A 164 -1.29 11.65 -4.16
CA VAL A 164 -0.88 10.23 -4.20
C VAL A 164 -0.95 9.66 -5.61
N VAL A 165 -2.02 9.94 -6.35
CA VAL A 165 -2.17 9.47 -7.73
C VAL A 165 -1.07 10.05 -8.62
N LEU A 166 -0.77 11.34 -8.50
CA LEU A 166 0.29 11.98 -9.29
C LEU A 166 1.67 11.43 -8.95
N LEU A 167 2.02 11.37 -7.66
CA LEU A 167 3.31 10.85 -7.20
C LEU A 167 3.49 9.38 -7.57
N GLY A 168 2.46 8.55 -7.36
CA GLY A 168 2.47 7.14 -7.72
C GLY A 168 2.58 6.91 -9.22
N ALA A 169 1.82 7.65 -10.03
CA ALA A 169 1.88 7.53 -11.49
C ALA A 169 3.23 7.97 -12.06
N VAL A 170 3.78 9.09 -11.57
CA VAL A 170 5.10 9.59 -12.01
C VAL A 170 6.22 8.64 -11.59
N SER A 171 6.26 8.23 -10.32
CA SER A 171 7.30 7.33 -9.82
C SER A 171 7.23 5.93 -10.45
N GLY A 172 6.02 5.38 -10.60
CA GLY A 172 5.78 4.11 -11.28
C GLY A 172 6.13 4.18 -12.76
N GLY A 173 5.74 5.26 -13.46
CA GLY A 173 6.10 5.49 -14.86
C GLY A 173 7.61 5.61 -15.07
N LEU A 174 8.31 6.35 -14.20
CA LEU A 174 9.77 6.45 -14.24
C LEU A 174 10.44 5.08 -14.03
N ALA A 175 9.98 4.31 -13.04
CA ALA A 175 10.51 2.98 -12.80
C ALA A 175 10.23 1.99 -13.94
N ALA A 176 9.05 2.07 -14.57
CA ALA A 176 8.71 1.29 -15.76
C ALA A 176 9.65 1.60 -16.92
N VAL A 177 9.87 2.90 -17.21
CA VAL A 177 10.79 3.35 -18.25
C VAL A 177 12.22 2.89 -17.95
N LEU A 178 12.69 3.04 -16.72
CA LEU A 178 14.03 2.59 -16.33
C LEU A 178 14.21 1.08 -16.51
N MET A 179 13.24 0.25 -16.11
CA MET A 179 13.32 -1.21 -16.32
C MET A 179 13.35 -1.59 -17.81
N ILE A 180 12.62 -0.88 -18.66
CA ILE A 180 12.66 -1.08 -20.12
C ILE A 180 14.03 -0.67 -20.68
N LEU A 181 14.59 0.46 -20.25
CA LEU A 181 15.91 0.93 -20.68
C LEU A 181 17.03 -0.01 -20.26
N LEU A 182 16.92 -0.59 -19.07
CA LEU A 182 17.86 -1.59 -18.55
C LEU A 182 17.63 -3.00 -19.15
N LYS A 183 16.68 -3.14 -20.08
CA LYS A 183 16.30 -4.42 -20.72
C LYS A 183 15.89 -5.51 -19.72
N GLN A 184 15.37 -5.12 -18.56
CA GLN A 184 14.85 -6.03 -17.54
C GLN A 184 13.40 -6.43 -17.78
N LYS A 185 12.65 -5.61 -18.53
CA LYS A 185 11.27 -5.89 -18.94
C LYS A 185 11.02 -5.45 -20.38
N ASP A 186 10.13 -6.18 -21.05
CA ASP A 186 9.63 -5.80 -22.37
C ASP A 186 8.50 -4.77 -22.23
N ARG A 187 8.24 -4.03 -23.32
CA ARG A 187 7.18 -3.02 -23.37
C ARG A 187 5.77 -3.60 -23.14
N SER A 188 5.60 -4.91 -23.33
CA SER A 188 4.34 -5.64 -23.12
C SER A 188 4.27 -6.38 -21.79
N SER A 189 5.30 -6.29 -20.94
CA SER A 189 5.30 -6.95 -19.64
C SER A 189 4.37 -6.23 -18.66
N TYR A 190 3.61 -6.99 -17.88
CA TYR A 190 2.81 -6.44 -16.78
C TYR A 190 3.70 -5.71 -15.76
N PHE A 191 3.23 -4.55 -15.30
CA PHE A 191 3.92 -3.69 -14.35
C PHE A 191 3.06 -3.46 -13.12
N ALA A 192 3.67 -3.67 -11.95
CA ALA A 192 3.08 -3.46 -10.64
C ALA A 192 3.04 -1.97 -10.28
N TYR A 193 1.87 -1.32 -10.43
CA TYR A 193 1.69 0.07 -10.04
C TYR A 193 1.34 0.26 -8.56
N GLY A 194 0.72 -0.74 -7.94
CA GLY A 194 0.29 -0.73 -6.53
C GLY A 194 1.34 -0.21 -5.54
N PRO A 195 2.61 -0.67 -5.59
CA PRO A 195 3.69 -0.25 -4.71
C PRO A 195 3.92 1.25 -4.76
N TYR A 196 3.84 1.85 -5.94
CA TYR A 196 4.11 3.28 -6.12
C TYR A 196 2.97 4.12 -5.54
N PHE A 197 1.73 3.69 -5.68
CA PHE A 197 0.58 4.33 -5.00
C PHE A 197 0.62 4.12 -3.49
N ALA A 198 0.98 2.93 -3.02
CA ALA A 198 1.08 2.64 -1.59
C ALA A 198 2.19 3.44 -0.91
N LEU A 199 3.38 3.52 -1.53
CA LEU A 199 4.49 4.33 -1.01
C LEU A 199 4.19 5.83 -1.07
N ALA A 200 3.53 6.31 -2.14
CA ALA A 200 3.08 7.69 -2.21
C ALA A 200 2.03 8.00 -1.13
N ALA A 201 1.11 7.07 -0.84
CA ALA A 201 0.15 7.21 0.25
C ALA A 201 0.83 7.26 1.62
N ILE A 202 1.83 6.41 1.87
CA ILE A 202 2.62 6.47 3.11
C ILE A 202 3.28 7.84 3.25
N TYR A 203 3.89 8.36 2.18
CA TYR A 203 4.51 9.67 2.19
C TYR A 203 3.51 10.78 2.54
N VAL A 204 2.36 10.80 1.86
CA VAL A 204 1.31 11.82 2.09
C VAL A 204 0.68 11.69 3.48
N LEU A 205 0.48 10.48 4.01
CA LEU A 205 -0.06 10.28 5.36
C LEU A 205 0.89 10.73 6.48
N LEU A 206 2.20 10.72 6.24
CA LEU A 206 3.21 11.01 7.27
C LEU A 206 3.84 12.40 7.17
N CYS A 207 3.80 13.04 5.99
CA CYS A 207 4.53 14.28 5.72
C CYS A 207 3.64 15.47 5.32
N ASP A 208 2.34 15.26 5.07
CA ASP A 208 1.39 16.27 4.59
C ASP A 208 0.13 16.29 5.45
#